data_AF-A0A310SIS5-F1
#
_entry.id   AF-A0A310SIS5-F1
#
_cell.length_a   1.000
_cell.length_b   1.000
_cell.length_c   1.000
_cell.angle_alpha   90.00
_cell.angle_beta   90.00
_cell.angle_gamma   90.00
#
_symmetry.space_group_name_H-M   'P 1'
#
loop_
_entity.id
_entity.type
_entity.pdbx_description
1 polymer ?
#
loop_
_entity_poly.entity_id
_entity_poly.type
_entity_poly.pdbx_seq_one_letter_code
_entity_poly.pdbx_strand_id
1 'polypeptide(L)'
;MNNLCKQVSIDSPSVSDREWVFSFDVPVPDVPAHGARIRVMCAGACYHPRRSPSLSSLISVSSGSSLATEVSVEGDFPVGLPHHGVRDASLFPGYEVSGVIESLGANVPEDCGYTVGDRVILYPYEGIPNGYVEYLVVHDLKYLIKIPDNVSLSIAAMLPAGALLAMNTVFAAHEHVQALLKERGEKICKILIVGTGGLALWALRIAAYHFSNMKDRVTITIASLKDDGLTMAQEFQRVNVVQWNEDLYEKLLIERTMDACQGHVDVVIDFGTTSRSLHRSMQCLSKGGVVFVTKEVADRLLPKFNRRTEEWQQSIKPVEPGTLEQLSELVELIASGKIEPPPHTVYPADDVLEVVRKLCRSEIQGRAILRFF
;
A
#
# COMPACT_ATOMS: atom_id res chain seq x y z
N MET A 1 15.95 -36.19 -7.18
CA MET A 1 15.61 -35.05 -8.05
C MET A 1 15.09 -33.97 -7.14
N ASN A 2 15.71 -32.79 -7.13
CA ASN A 2 15.16 -31.68 -6.37
C ASN A 2 13.88 -31.24 -7.08
N ASN A 3 12.77 -31.14 -6.36
CA ASN A 3 11.55 -30.57 -6.91
C ASN A 3 11.83 -29.09 -7.22
N LEU A 4 11.46 -28.65 -8.43
CA LEU A 4 11.57 -27.26 -8.85
C LEU A 4 10.22 -26.57 -8.66
N CYS A 5 10.24 -25.27 -8.44
CA CYS A 5 9.08 -24.40 -8.39
C CYS A 5 9.34 -23.09 -9.14
N LYS A 6 8.26 -22.43 -9.57
CA LYS A 6 8.34 -21.15 -10.26
C LYS A 6 8.57 -19.99 -9.30
N GLN A 7 9.49 -19.13 -9.69
CA GLN A 7 9.71 -17.82 -9.10
C GLN A 7 9.66 -16.75 -10.20
N VAL A 8 8.92 -15.67 -9.94
CA VAL A 8 8.85 -14.51 -10.81
C VAL A 8 9.67 -13.38 -10.20
N SER A 9 10.57 -12.80 -10.99
CA SER A 9 11.27 -11.56 -10.69
C SER A 9 10.80 -10.47 -11.64
N ILE A 10 10.52 -9.28 -11.11
CA ILE A 10 10.12 -8.13 -11.91
C ILE A 10 11.07 -6.98 -11.62
N ASP A 11 11.77 -6.52 -12.65
CA ASP A 11 12.63 -5.35 -12.62
C ASP A 11 11.85 -4.08 -12.98
N SER A 12 12.47 -2.92 -12.71
CA SER A 12 11.87 -1.63 -13.05
C SER A 12 11.83 -1.46 -14.58
N PRO A 13 10.69 -1.06 -15.18
CA PRO A 13 10.62 -0.76 -16.59
C PRO A 13 11.56 0.40 -16.93
N SER A 14 12.58 0.10 -17.74
CA SER A 14 13.46 1.14 -18.30
C SER A 14 12.90 1.63 -19.64
N VAL A 15 13.33 2.81 -20.09
CA VAL A 15 12.97 3.38 -21.41
C VAL A 15 13.46 2.49 -22.59
N SER A 16 14.25 1.45 -22.31
CA SER A 16 14.66 0.45 -23.30
C SER A 16 13.68 -0.73 -23.37
N ASP A 17 13.38 -1.22 -24.58
CA ASP A 17 12.55 -2.40 -24.93
C ASP A 17 13.07 -3.75 -24.36
N ARG A 18 13.78 -3.74 -23.23
CA ARG A 18 14.21 -4.96 -22.55
C ARG A 18 13.02 -5.63 -21.85
N GLU A 19 13.04 -6.96 -21.74
CA GLU A 19 12.12 -7.68 -20.88
C GLU A 19 12.39 -7.30 -19.41
N TRP A 20 11.33 -7.03 -18.64
CA TRP A 20 11.41 -6.62 -17.22
C TRP A 20 10.77 -7.65 -16.28
N VAL A 21 10.33 -8.78 -16.83
CA VAL A 21 9.73 -9.88 -16.08
C VAL A 21 10.51 -11.13 -16.45
N PHE A 22 10.99 -11.83 -15.43
CA PHE A 22 11.75 -13.06 -15.59
C PHE A 22 11.11 -14.15 -14.75
N SER A 23 10.82 -15.29 -15.38
CA SER A 23 10.35 -16.50 -14.71
C SER A 23 11.49 -17.50 -14.63
N PHE A 24 11.71 -18.06 -13.44
CA PHE A 24 12.76 -19.03 -13.18
C PHE A 24 12.19 -20.28 -12.53
N ASP A 25 12.73 -21.43 -12.90
CA ASP A 25 12.57 -22.65 -12.12
C ASP A 25 13.66 -22.69 -11.05
N VAL A 26 13.27 -22.59 -9.79
CA VAL A 26 14.17 -22.61 -8.63
C VAL A 26 13.92 -23.86 -7.78
N PRO A 27 14.90 -24.36 -7.03
CA PRO A 27 14.65 -25.46 -6.09
C PRO A 27 13.58 -25.06 -5.07
N VAL A 28 12.65 -25.97 -4.78
CA VAL A 28 11.70 -25.77 -3.67
C VAL A 28 12.50 -25.59 -2.38
N PRO A 29 12.26 -24.52 -1.61
CA PRO A 29 13.02 -24.25 -0.40
C PRO A 29 12.79 -25.33 0.66
N ASP A 30 13.84 -25.62 1.44
CA ASP A 30 13.75 -26.53 2.57
C ASP A 30 12.89 -25.94 3.69
N VAL A 31 12.18 -26.79 4.41
CA VAL A 31 11.29 -26.38 5.50
C VAL A 31 12.14 -26.01 6.72
N PRO A 32 12.05 -24.78 7.26
CA PRO A 32 12.81 -24.41 8.45
C PRO A 32 12.37 -25.26 9.66
N ALA A 33 13.31 -25.68 10.50
CA ALA A 33 13.03 -26.61 11.61
C ALA A 33 11.93 -26.13 12.58
N HIS A 34 11.86 -24.82 12.85
CA HIS A 34 10.85 -24.20 13.73
C HIS A 34 9.80 -23.40 12.96
N GLY A 35 9.78 -23.53 11.63
CA GLY A 35 8.98 -22.69 10.75
C GLY A 35 7.97 -23.47 9.93
N ALA A 36 7.53 -22.86 8.84
CA ALA A 36 6.62 -23.44 7.88
C ALA A 36 7.06 -23.15 6.45
N ARG A 37 6.67 -24.03 5.53
CA ARG A 37 6.64 -23.76 4.10
C ARG A 37 5.20 -23.57 3.67
N ILE A 38 4.95 -22.45 3.02
CA ILE A 38 3.65 -22.02 2.54
C ILE A 38 3.60 -22.24 1.04
N ARG A 39 2.58 -22.95 0.56
CA ARG A 39 2.23 -22.93 -0.85
C ARG A 39 1.45 -21.65 -1.11
N VAL A 40 2.06 -20.74 -1.85
CA VAL A 40 1.50 -19.42 -2.15
C VAL A 40 0.39 -19.58 -3.16
N MET A 41 -0.83 -19.18 -2.81
CA MET A 41 -1.97 -19.27 -3.73
C MET A 41 -2.19 -17.95 -4.46
N CYS A 42 -2.06 -16.84 -3.74
CA CYS A 42 -2.26 -15.50 -4.28
C CYS A 42 -1.22 -14.52 -3.72
N ALA A 43 -0.71 -13.63 -4.58
CA ALA A 43 0.14 -12.51 -4.21
C ALA A 43 -0.40 -11.18 -4.75
N GLY A 44 -0.41 -10.14 -3.93
CA GLY A 44 -0.79 -8.79 -4.33
C GLY A 44 0.28 -8.14 -5.19
N ALA A 45 -0.13 -7.57 -6.33
CA ALA A 45 0.72 -6.80 -7.22
C ALA A 45 0.45 -5.30 -7.06
N CYS A 46 1.48 -4.52 -6.76
CA CYS A 46 1.44 -3.05 -6.79
C CYS A 46 2.78 -2.46 -7.19
N TYR A 47 2.76 -1.18 -7.54
CA TYR A 47 3.95 -0.42 -7.83
C TYR A 47 4.79 -0.13 -6.59
N HIS A 48 6.10 -0.12 -6.79
CA HIS A 48 7.03 0.53 -5.89
C HIS A 48 7.67 1.75 -6.59
N PRO A 49 7.65 2.96 -5.99
CA PRO A 49 8.20 4.16 -6.63
C PRO A 49 9.74 4.20 -6.75
N ARG A 50 10.46 3.17 -6.33
CA ARG A 50 11.94 3.11 -6.38
C ARG A 50 12.45 2.07 -7.37
N ARG A 51 13.65 2.35 -7.89
CA ARG A 51 14.58 1.32 -8.37
C ARG A 51 14.97 0.42 -7.20
N SER A 52 14.57 -0.84 -7.25
CA SER A 52 15.25 -1.89 -6.49
C SER A 52 16.65 -2.07 -7.10
N PRO A 53 17.72 -2.23 -6.30
CA PRO A 53 19.00 -2.66 -6.86
C PRO A 53 18.78 -4.06 -7.47
N SER A 54 19.01 -4.18 -8.78
CA SER A 54 18.83 -5.42 -9.52
C SER A 54 19.75 -6.52 -8.96
N LEU A 55 19.20 -7.73 -8.77
CA LEU A 55 19.98 -8.91 -8.34
C LEU A 55 21.05 -9.34 -9.35
N SER A 56 20.97 -8.86 -10.59
CA SER A 56 21.97 -9.08 -11.64
C SER A 56 23.30 -8.36 -11.39
N SER A 57 23.42 -7.55 -10.33
CA SER A 57 24.65 -6.84 -9.97
C SER A 57 25.53 -7.55 -8.93
N LEU A 58 25.10 -8.69 -8.37
CA LEU A 58 25.84 -9.39 -7.30
C LEU A 58 26.77 -10.51 -7.79
N ILE A 59 26.85 -10.77 -9.11
CA ILE A 59 27.86 -11.67 -9.67
C ILE A 59 28.99 -10.83 -10.27
N SER A 60 29.78 -10.22 -9.40
CA SER A 60 31.09 -9.67 -9.75
C SER A 60 31.99 -9.75 -8.52
N VAL A 61 32.52 -10.94 -8.28
CA VAL A 61 33.63 -11.14 -7.35
C VAL A 61 34.89 -10.52 -7.96
N SER A 62 35.42 -9.44 -7.38
CA SER A 62 36.78 -9.42 -6.80
C SER A 62 37.26 -8.01 -6.39
N SER A 63 37.86 -8.00 -5.20
CA SER A 63 38.94 -7.15 -4.67
C SER A 63 38.74 -5.64 -4.44
N GLY A 64 39.00 -5.22 -3.19
CA GLY A 64 39.63 -3.93 -2.90
C GLY A 64 38.84 -2.98 -1.99
N SER A 65 39.38 -2.75 -0.79
CA SER A 65 39.06 -1.63 0.10
C SER A 65 38.90 -0.29 -0.62
N SER A 66 37.91 0.53 -0.25
CA SER A 66 38.03 2.00 -0.12
C SER A 66 36.79 2.63 0.52
N LEU A 67 37.02 3.53 1.48
CA LEU A 67 36.05 4.47 2.05
C LEU A 67 35.53 5.48 1.00
N ALA A 68 34.28 5.90 1.22
CA ALA A 68 33.68 7.21 0.94
C ALA A 68 33.96 7.89 -0.41
N THR A 69 32.91 8.16 -1.19
CA THR A 69 32.76 9.47 -1.85
C THR A 69 31.29 9.81 -2.06
N GLU A 70 30.94 11.04 -1.68
CA GLU A 70 29.74 11.80 -2.02
C GLU A 70 29.49 11.84 -3.54
N VAL A 71 28.27 12.28 -3.92
CA VAL A 71 27.81 12.86 -5.23
C VAL A 71 26.34 12.41 -5.42
N SER A 72 25.32 13.24 -5.60
CA SER A 72 25.25 14.69 -5.89
C SER A 72 23.84 15.20 -5.56
N VAL A 73 23.78 16.33 -4.87
CA VAL A 73 22.61 17.19 -4.75
C VAL A 73 22.60 18.08 -5.99
N GLU A 74 21.99 17.62 -7.09
CA GLU A 74 21.50 18.46 -8.19
C GLU A 74 20.83 17.57 -9.27
N GLY A 75 19.57 17.88 -9.59
CA GLY A 75 19.04 17.61 -10.92
C GLY A 75 18.24 16.32 -11.18
N ASP A 76 17.31 15.90 -10.32
CA ASP A 76 16.24 14.97 -10.74
C ASP A 76 14.99 15.76 -11.17
N PHE A 77 15.12 16.50 -12.28
CA PHE A 77 13.98 16.71 -13.15
C PHE A 77 13.81 15.44 -13.99
N PRO A 78 12.58 14.99 -14.29
CA PRO A 78 12.41 14.03 -15.36
C PRO A 78 12.95 14.68 -16.63
N VAL A 79 14.11 14.21 -17.12
CA VAL A 79 14.57 14.51 -18.47
C VAL A 79 13.66 13.71 -19.40
N GLY A 80 12.46 14.24 -19.59
CA GLY A 80 11.37 13.68 -20.36
C GLY A 80 10.20 14.63 -20.23
N LEU A 81 9.81 15.26 -21.35
CA LEU A 81 8.54 15.98 -21.45
C LEU A 81 7.40 15.13 -20.88
N PRO A 82 6.34 15.74 -20.31
CA PRO A 82 5.18 15.02 -19.81
C PRO A 82 4.40 14.48 -21.00
N HIS A 83 4.83 13.33 -21.53
CA HIS A 83 4.03 12.53 -22.43
C HIS A 83 3.23 11.53 -21.58
N HIS A 84 1.91 11.53 -21.75
CA HIS A 84 1.05 10.46 -21.25
C HIS A 84 1.63 9.09 -21.63
N GLY A 85 1.81 8.19 -20.66
CA GLY A 85 1.81 6.77 -21.01
C GLY A 85 2.46 5.76 -20.07
N VAL A 86 3.56 6.09 -19.37
CA VAL A 86 4.30 5.06 -18.62
C VAL A 86 4.89 5.61 -17.32
N ARG A 87 4.37 5.15 -16.17
CA ARG A 87 5.02 5.36 -14.86
C ARG A 87 6.15 4.34 -14.67
N ASP A 88 7.26 4.75 -14.06
CA ASP A 88 8.29 3.81 -13.57
C ASP A 88 7.65 2.87 -12.54
N ALA A 89 7.90 1.58 -12.66
CA ALA A 89 7.02 0.54 -12.16
C ALA A 89 7.74 -0.79 -11.87
N SER A 90 8.72 -0.76 -10.98
CA SER A 90 9.06 -2.02 -10.30
C SER A 90 7.82 -2.50 -9.56
N LEU A 91 7.55 -3.80 -9.62
CA LEU A 91 6.58 -4.37 -8.70
C LEU A 91 7.18 -4.37 -7.30
N PHE A 92 6.33 -4.03 -6.34
CA PHE A 92 6.58 -4.30 -4.94
C PHE A 92 6.98 -5.77 -4.77
N PRO A 93 7.94 -6.15 -3.91
CA PRO A 93 8.57 -7.48 -3.91
C PRO A 93 7.66 -8.67 -3.55
N GLY A 94 6.35 -8.43 -3.44
CA GLY A 94 5.33 -9.43 -3.20
C GLY A 94 5.14 -9.75 -1.73
N TYR A 95 5.31 -8.80 -0.79
CA TYR A 95 5.09 -9.07 0.65
C TYR A 95 3.61 -9.25 1.04
N GLU A 96 2.71 -9.13 0.06
CA GLU A 96 1.28 -9.35 0.18
C GLU A 96 0.94 -10.76 -0.30
N VAL A 97 1.07 -11.76 0.58
CA VAL A 97 0.94 -13.17 0.20
C VAL A 97 -0.15 -13.85 1.03
N SER A 98 -0.93 -14.70 0.36
CA SER A 98 -1.83 -15.64 1.01
C SER A 98 -1.65 -17.03 0.43
N GLY A 99 -1.80 -18.04 1.27
CA GLY A 99 -1.55 -19.40 0.85
C GLY A 99 -2.07 -20.42 1.84
N VAL A 100 -1.54 -21.63 1.70
CA VAL A 100 -1.80 -22.75 2.61
C VAL A 100 -0.50 -23.26 3.18
N ILE A 101 -0.50 -23.65 4.47
CA ILE A 101 0.63 -24.35 5.07
C ILE A 101 0.78 -25.68 4.35
N GLU A 102 1.88 -25.84 3.62
CA GLU A 102 2.18 -27.10 2.91
C GLU A 102 3.00 -28.04 3.79
N SER A 103 3.91 -27.51 4.59
CA SER A 103 4.69 -28.30 5.55
C SER A 103 5.05 -27.47 6.78
N LEU A 104 5.14 -28.15 7.93
CA LEU A 104 5.68 -27.62 9.18
C LEU A 104 7.07 -28.20 9.44
N GLY A 105 7.91 -27.45 10.15
CA GLY A 105 9.24 -27.87 10.54
C GLY A 105 9.24 -28.99 11.58
N ALA A 106 10.30 -29.80 11.59
CA ALA A 106 10.42 -30.97 12.47
C ALA A 106 10.43 -30.64 13.97
N ASN A 107 10.78 -29.39 14.34
CA ASN A 107 10.83 -28.91 15.73
C ASN A 107 9.63 -28.01 16.08
N VAL A 108 8.60 -27.95 15.23
CA VAL A 108 7.35 -27.25 15.53
C VAL A 108 6.53 -28.12 16.51
N PRO A 109 6.16 -27.61 17.69
CA PRO A 109 5.32 -28.35 18.64
C PRO A 109 3.94 -28.71 18.06
N GLU A 110 3.38 -29.84 18.46
CA GLU A 110 2.04 -30.27 18.00
C GLU A 110 0.92 -29.29 18.44
N ASP A 111 1.11 -28.58 19.54
CA ASP A 111 0.18 -27.59 20.10
C ASP A 111 0.47 -26.15 19.65
N CYS A 112 1.31 -25.95 18.63
CA CYS A 112 1.64 -24.62 18.09
C CYS A 112 0.46 -23.85 17.48
N GLY A 113 -0.72 -24.48 17.40
CA GLY A 113 -1.94 -23.89 16.86
C GLY A 113 -2.01 -23.92 15.33
N TYR A 114 -1.03 -24.49 14.62
CA TYR A 114 -1.01 -24.60 13.16
C TYR A 114 -0.96 -26.06 12.68
N THR A 115 -1.61 -26.31 11.55
CA THR A 115 -1.64 -27.63 10.89
C THR A 115 -1.45 -27.48 9.38
N VAL A 116 -0.94 -28.52 8.73
CA VAL A 116 -0.83 -28.57 7.27
C VAL A 116 -2.24 -28.46 6.66
N GLY A 117 -2.39 -27.58 5.67
CA GLY A 117 -3.66 -27.23 5.04
C GLY A 117 -4.30 -25.95 5.59
N ASP A 118 -3.84 -25.43 6.72
CA ASP A 118 -4.32 -24.14 7.23
C ASP A 118 -4.08 -23.03 6.22
N ARG A 119 -5.10 -22.21 6.01
CA ARG A 119 -5.06 -21.02 5.16
C ARG A 119 -4.44 -19.88 5.94
N VAL A 120 -3.43 -19.23 5.38
CA VAL A 120 -2.66 -18.21 6.10
C VAL A 120 -2.28 -17.03 5.22
N ILE A 121 -2.05 -15.89 5.88
CA ILE A 121 -1.31 -14.74 5.36
C ILE A 121 -0.03 -14.54 6.17
N LEU A 122 0.91 -13.80 5.60
CA LEU A 122 2.18 -13.48 6.23
C LEU A 122 2.24 -11.99 6.60
N TYR A 123 2.46 -11.70 7.87
CA TYR A 123 2.76 -10.35 8.34
C TYR A 123 4.14 -9.91 7.79
N PRO A 124 4.28 -8.69 7.23
CA PRO A 124 5.54 -8.23 6.69
C PRO A 124 6.54 -7.89 7.80
N TYR A 125 7.68 -8.58 7.82
CA TYR A 125 8.77 -8.36 8.77
C TYR A 125 10.12 -8.17 8.05
N GLU A 126 11.12 -7.65 8.75
CA GLU A 126 12.45 -7.44 8.18
C GLU A 126 13.11 -8.76 7.75
N GLY A 127 13.51 -8.86 6.49
CA GLY A 127 14.08 -10.09 5.92
C GLY A 127 13.06 -11.09 5.37
N ILE A 128 11.79 -10.68 5.22
CA ILE A 128 10.78 -11.47 4.52
C ILE A 128 11.22 -11.78 3.06
N PRO A 129 11.11 -13.04 2.59
CA PRO A 129 11.42 -13.38 1.20
C PRO A 129 10.41 -12.74 0.22
N ASN A 130 10.84 -12.58 -1.04
CA ASN A 130 9.95 -12.10 -2.10
C ASN A 130 8.81 -13.10 -2.32
N GLY A 131 7.57 -12.60 -2.42
CA GLY A 131 6.38 -13.45 -2.42
C GLY A 131 5.83 -13.83 -3.78
N TYR A 132 6.43 -13.40 -4.89
CA TYR A 132 6.09 -13.89 -6.23
C TYR A 132 6.74 -15.25 -6.52
N VAL A 133 6.49 -16.21 -5.64
CA VAL A 133 7.04 -17.58 -5.67
C VAL A 133 5.91 -18.56 -5.40
N GLU A 134 6.01 -19.78 -5.92
CA GLU A 134 5.03 -20.83 -5.61
C GLU A 134 5.15 -21.35 -4.16
N TYR A 135 6.36 -21.35 -3.61
CA TYR A 135 6.64 -21.80 -2.25
C TYR A 135 7.46 -20.76 -1.49
N LEU A 136 6.94 -20.35 -0.33
CA LEU A 136 7.57 -19.36 0.54
C LEU A 136 7.83 -19.98 1.91
N VAL A 137 8.99 -19.67 2.50
CA VAL A 137 9.34 -20.15 3.85
C VAL A 137 9.22 -19.06 4.89
N VAL A 138 8.73 -19.44 6.06
CA VAL A 138 8.61 -18.58 7.24
C VAL A 138 9.32 -19.27 8.38
N HIS A 139 10.31 -18.60 8.98
CA HIS A 139 11.15 -19.19 10.02
C HIS A 139 10.49 -19.19 11.40
N ASP A 140 9.53 -18.29 11.63
CA ASP A 140 8.85 -18.10 12.91
C ASP A 140 7.34 -17.99 12.67
N LEU A 141 6.58 -18.95 13.21
CA LEU A 141 5.14 -19.06 13.01
C LEU A 141 4.36 -17.87 13.56
N LYS A 142 4.95 -17.03 14.43
CA LYS A 142 4.29 -15.84 14.96
C LYS A 142 3.91 -14.84 13.87
N TYR A 143 4.57 -14.86 12.71
CA TYR A 143 4.25 -13.97 11.60
C TYR A 143 3.13 -14.49 10.70
N LEU A 144 2.68 -15.72 10.92
CA LEU A 144 1.51 -16.26 10.23
C LEU A 144 0.24 -15.81 10.95
N ILE A 145 -0.80 -15.57 10.16
CA ILE A 145 -2.15 -15.33 10.66
C ILE A 145 -3.09 -16.23 9.87
N LYS A 146 -3.94 -16.98 10.59
CA LYS A 146 -4.94 -17.85 9.98
C LYS A 146 -6.03 -17.04 9.29
N ILE A 147 -6.46 -17.54 8.13
CA ILE A 147 -7.54 -16.97 7.35
C ILE A 147 -8.77 -17.86 7.47
N PRO A 148 -9.89 -17.33 7.98
CA PRO A 148 -11.16 -18.04 8.02
C PRO A 148 -11.64 -18.49 6.65
N ASP A 149 -12.41 -19.57 6.60
CA ASP A 149 -12.76 -20.19 5.33
C ASP A 149 -13.63 -19.32 4.41
N ASN A 150 -14.41 -18.43 5.00
CA ASN A 150 -15.29 -17.51 4.30
C ASN A 150 -14.55 -16.31 3.65
N VAL A 151 -13.27 -16.08 3.97
CA VAL A 151 -12.48 -15.00 3.34
C VAL A 151 -11.64 -15.59 2.22
N SER A 152 -11.88 -15.22 0.95
CA SER A 152 -11.08 -15.76 -0.16
C SER A 152 -9.59 -15.42 -0.03
N LEU A 153 -8.70 -16.30 -0.50
CA LEU A 153 -7.25 -16.03 -0.48
C LEU A 153 -6.88 -14.80 -1.33
N SER A 154 -7.60 -14.53 -2.42
CA SER A 154 -7.38 -13.31 -3.21
C SER A 154 -7.60 -12.02 -2.40
N ILE A 155 -8.60 -11.99 -1.51
CA ILE A 155 -8.84 -10.87 -0.59
C ILE A 155 -7.78 -10.86 0.52
N ALA A 156 -7.49 -12.04 1.09
CA ALA A 156 -6.52 -12.17 2.17
C ALA A 156 -5.13 -11.65 1.77
N ALA A 157 -4.70 -11.88 0.52
CA ALA A 157 -3.43 -11.35 0.01
C ALA A 157 -3.32 -9.83 0.11
N MET A 158 -4.44 -9.09 0.07
CA MET A 158 -4.45 -7.62 0.10
C MET A 158 -4.24 -7.03 1.50
N LEU A 159 -4.29 -7.85 2.55
CA LEU A 159 -4.33 -7.40 3.93
C LEU A 159 -2.96 -6.98 4.51
N PRO A 160 -1.88 -7.79 4.39
CA PRO A 160 -0.68 -7.60 5.20
C PRO A 160 0.09 -6.31 4.99
N ALA A 161 0.07 -5.71 3.78
CA ALA A 161 0.76 -4.45 3.53
C ALA A 161 -0.23 -3.31 3.27
N GLY A 162 -0.99 -3.38 2.18
CA GLY A 162 -1.84 -2.26 1.78
C GLY A 162 -2.95 -1.93 2.77
N ALA A 163 -3.77 -2.92 3.14
CA ALA A 163 -4.88 -2.69 4.04
C ALA A 163 -4.40 -2.38 5.48
N LEU A 164 -3.35 -3.07 5.94
CA LEU A 164 -2.74 -2.81 7.24
C LEU A 164 -2.17 -1.40 7.36
N LEU A 165 -1.45 -0.91 6.35
CA LEU A 165 -0.96 0.46 6.30
C LEU A 165 -2.11 1.47 6.35
N ALA A 166 -3.17 1.21 5.59
CA ALA A 166 -4.37 2.03 5.60
C ALA A 166 -5.04 2.05 6.99
N MET A 167 -5.16 0.90 7.66
CA MET A 167 -5.74 0.78 8.99
C MET A 167 -4.94 1.58 10.02
N ASN A 168 -3.62 1.39 10.05
CA ASN A 168 -2.76 2.12 10.98
C ASN A 168 -2.79 3.64 10.72
N THR A 169 -2.89 4.05 9.45
CA THR A 169 -3.04 5.47 9.09
C THR A 169 -4.35 6.05 9.59
N VAL A 170 -5.46 5.29 9.50
CA VAL A 170 -6.77 5.70 10.05
C VAL A 170 -6.71 5.81 11.58
N PHE A 171 -5.95 4.95 12.26
CA PHE A 171 -5.78 5.02 13.71
C PHE A 171 -4.93 6.23 14.11
N ALA A 172 -3.84 6.52 13.40
CA ALA A 172 -3.06 7.74 13.61
C ALA A 172 -3.89 9.01 13.35
N ALA A 173 -4.75 8.98 12.32
CA ALA A 173 -5.73 10.04 12.08
C ALA A 173 -6.72 10.18 13.24
N HIS A 174 -7.21 9.07 13.80
CA HIS A 174 -8.12 9.07 14.94
C HIS A 174 -7.51 9.77 16.15
N GLU A 175 -6.24 9.53 16.48
CA GLU A 175 -5.56 10.23 17.59
C GLU A 175 -5.56 11.76 17.39
N HIS A 176 -5.29 12.21 16.16
CA HIS A 176 -5.32 13.64 15.84
C HIS A 176 -6.76 14.20 15.90
N VAL A 177 -7.73 13.46 15.38
CA VAL A 177 -9.16 13.81 15.47
C VAL A 177 -9.57 13.98 16.93
N GLN A 178 -9.23 13.06 17.82
CA GLN A 178 -9.56 13.15 19.25
C GLN A 178 -8.93 14.38 19.91
N ALA A 179 -7.65 14.66 19.62
CA ALA A 179 -6.97 15.85 20.13
C ALA A 179 -7.68 17.14 19.68
N LEU A 180 -8.00 17.26 18.38
CA LEU A 180 -8.70 18.41 17.84
C LEU A 180 -10.11 18.57 18.41
N LEU A 181 -10.86 17.48 18.54
CA LEU A 181 -12.21 17.50 19.12
C LEU A 181 -12.20 17.91 20.60
N LYS A 182 -11.14 17.57 21.34
CA LYS A 182 -10.95 18.00 22.73
C LYS A 182 -10.63 19.50 22.82
N GLU A 183 -9.80 20.02 21.93
CA GLU A 183 -9.41 21.44 21.90
C GLU A 183 -10.53 22.35 21.39
N ARG A 184 -11.24 21.92 20.33
CA ARG A 184 -12.22 22.75 19.62
C ARG A 184 -13.67 22.53 20.07
N GLY A 185 -13.94 21.52 20.90
CA GLY A 185 -15.28 21.17 21.36
C GLY A 185 -16.14 20.52 20.27
N GLU A 186 -17.36 21.01 20.08
CA GLU A 186 -18.39 20.44 19.17
C GLU A 186 -18.19 20.79 17.68
N LYS A 187 -16.95 21.01 17.22
CA LYS A 187 -16.69 21.22 15.79
C LYS A 187 -16.62 19.89 15.04
N ILE A 188 -17.15 19.87 13.82
CA ILE A 188 -16.98 18.77 12.87
C ILE A 188 -15.54 18.75 12.39
N CYS A 189 -14.86 17.62 12.58
CA CYS A 189 -13.56 17.33 12.00
C CYS A 189 -13.71 16.80 10.57
N LYS A 190 -12.84 17.25 9.67
CA LYS A 190 -12.93 16.94 8.24
C LYS A 190 -11.71 16.18 7.78
N ILE A 191 -11.94 15.00 7.21
CA ILE A 191 -10.90 14.11 6.69
C ILE A 191 -10.99 14.10 5.16
N LEU A 192 -9.86 14.35 4.48
CA LEU A 192 -9.71 14.19 3.05
C LEU A 192 -8.82 12.97 2.76
N ILE A 193 -9.33 12.02 1.99
CA ILE A 193 -8.55 10.88 1.49
C ILE A 193 -8.22 11.15 0.03
N VAL A 194 -6.94 11.03 -0.35
CA VAL A 194 -6.48 11.36 -1.70
C VAL A 194 -6.18 10.08 -2.49
N GLY A 195 -6.76 9.99 -3.69
CA GLY A 195 -6.54 8.92 -4.66
C GLY A 195 -7.65 7.88 -4.71
N THR A 196 -7.63 7.04 -5.75
CA THR A 196 -8.56 5.91 -5.95
C THR A 196 -7.88 4.57 -6.20
N GLY A 197 -6.58 4.49 -5.88
CA GLY A 197 -5.84 3.23 -5.86
C GLY A 197 -6.18 2.39 -4.63
N GLY A 198 -5.74 1.11 -4.62
CA GLY A 198 -6.07 0.16 -3.55
C GLY A 198 -5.86 0.67 -2.12
N LEU A 199 -4.78 1.42 -1.84
CA LEU A 199 -4.51 2.00 -0.52
C LEU A 199 -5.57 3.03 -0.09
N ALA A 200 -5.92 3.96 -0.97
CA ALA A 200 -6.91 5.00 -0.68
C ALA A 200 -8.30 4.39 -0.52
N LEU A 201 -8.63 3.37 -1.31
CA LEU A 201 -9.89 2.63 -1.20
C LEU A 201 -9.99 1.85 0.11
N TRP A 202 -8.90 1.24 0.56
CA TRP A 202 -8.82 0.63 1.88
C TRP A 202 -9.01 1.66 2.99
N ALA A 203 -8.28 2.77 2.94
CA ALA A 203 -8.38 3.83 3.94
C ALA A 203 -9.80 4.41 4.01
N LEU A 204 -10.49 4.57 2.87
CA LEU A 204 -11.87 5.01 2.82
C LEU A 204 -12.81 4.05 3.55
N ARG A 205 -12.72 2.75 3.24
CA ARG A 205 -13.55 1.70 3.84
C ARG A 205 -13.31 1.57 5.34
N ILE A 206 -12.04 1.56 5.74
CA ILE A 206 -11.65 1.47 7.15
C ILE A 206 -12.05 2.75 7.91
N ALA A 207 -11.84 3.94 7.35
CA ALA A 207 -12.27 5.19 7.97
C ALA A 207 -13.80 5.27 8.11
N ALA A 208 -14.56 4.87 7.09
CA ALA A 208 -16.01 4.87 7.13
C ALA A 208 -16.55 3.95 8.24
N TYR A 209 -15.93 2.78 8.45
CA TYR A 209 -16.23 1.89 9.57
C TYR A 209 -15.77 2.48 10.90
N HIS A 210 -14.50 2.88 11.02
CA HIS A 210 -13.90 3.35 12.28
C HIS A 210 -14.57 4.60 12.85
N PHE A 211 -14.96 5.53 11.98
CA PHE A 211 -15.66 6.76 12.37
C PHE A 211 -17.19 6.61 12.33
N SER A 212 -17.75 5.41 12.16
CA SER A 212 -19.20 5.21 12.02
C SER A 212 -20.01 5.68 13.24
N ASN A 213 -19.39 5.66 14.43
CA ASN A 213 -20.01 6.10 15.68
C ASN A 213 -19.79 7.58 15.98
N MET A 214 -19.07 8.31 15.10
CA MET A 214 -18.78 9.73 15.21
C MET A 214 -19.27 10.52 13.99
N LYS A 215 -20.31 10.05 13.32
CA LYS A 215 -20.82 10.64 12.06
C LYS A 215 -21.20 12.12 12.17
N ASP A 216 -21.68 12.55 13.33
CA ASP A 216 -22.04 13.96 13.56
C ASP A 216 -20.82 14.84 13.89
N ARG A 217 -19.64 14.23 14.05
CA ARG A 217 -18.39 14.90 14.42
C ARG A 217 -17.27 14.71 13.39
N VAL A 218 -17.40 13.76 12.47
CA VAL A 218 -16.39 13.46 11.45
C VAL A 218 -17.06 13.34 10.09
N THR A 219 -16.52 14.09 9.13
CA THR A 219 -16.92 14.01 7.72
C THR A 219 -15.74 13.56 6.88
N ILE A 220 -15.99 12.67 5.93
CA ILE A 220 -14.97 12.10 5.06
C ILE A 220 -15.27 12.51 3.63
N THR A 221 -14.26 13.05 2.95
CA THR A 221 -14.27 13.36 1.53
C THR A 221 -13.17 12.57 0.84
N ILE A 222 -13.42 12.06 -0.35
CA ILE A 222 -12.40 11.45 -1.20
C ILE A 222 -12.10 12.32 -2.42
N ALA A 223 -10.82 12.58 -2.66
CA ALA A 223 -10.33 13.23 -3.85
C ALA A 223 -9.91 12.19 -4.88
N SER A 224 -10.71 12.03 -5.94
CA SER A 224 -10.39 11.10 -7.02
C SER A 224 -9.50 11.71 -8.10
N LEU A 225 -8.50 10.95 -8.55
CA LEU A 225 -7.64 11.33 -9.67
C LEU A 225 -8.20 10.89 -11.04
N LYS A 226 -9.31 10.16 -11.06
CA LYS A 226 -9.94 9.61 -12.26
C LYS A 226 -11.40 10.05 -12.35
N ASP A 227 -12.04 9.76 -13.48
CA ASP A 227 -13.48 9.94 -13.63
C ASP A 227 -14.25 8.71 -13.14
N ASP A 228 -14.09 8.40 -11.85
CA ASP A 228 -14.76 7.29 -11.15
C ASP A 228 -15.66 7.80 -10.00
N GLY A 229 -15.81 9.12 -9.89
CA GLY A 229 -16.45 9.74 -8.73
C GLY A 229 -17.92 9.38 -8.54
N LEU A 230 -18.65 9.08 -9.63
CA LEU A 230 -20.03 8.62 -9.57
C LEU A 230 -20.14 7.23 -8.93
N THR A 231 -19.27 6.29 -9.28
CA THR A 231 -19.23 4.96 -8.69
C THR A 231 -18.90 5.05 -7.20
N MET A 232 -17.92 5.88 -6.84
CA MET A 232 -17.55 6.07 -5.43
C MET A 232 -18.67 6.69 -4.60
N ALA A 233 -19.37 7.70 -5.15
CA ALA A 233 -20.48 8.35 -4.47
C ALA A 233 -21.68 7.39 -4.29
N GLN A 234 -21.89 6.46 -5.22
CA GLN A 234 -22.92 5.43 -5.11
C GLN A 234 -22.57 4.38 -4.04
N GLU A 235 -21.32 3.90 -4.03
CA GLU A 235 -20.85 2.93 -3.03
C GLU A 235 -20.87 3.51 -1.62
N PHE A 236 -20.47 4.77 -1.46
CA PHE A 236 -20.40 5.45 -0.18
C PHE A 236 -21.40 6.60 -0.12
N GLN A 237 -22.68 6.29 0.15
CA GLN A 237 -23.78 7.26 0.25
C GLN A 237 -23.54 8.46 1.21
N ARG A 238 -22.49 8.41 2.04
CA ARG A 238 -22.15 9.42 3.05
C ARG A 238 -20.74 10.01 2.88
N VAL A 239 -20.11 9.82 1.73
CA VAL A 239 -18.78 10.36 1.44
C VAL A 239 -18.90 11.38 0.32
N ASN A 240 -18.37 12.57 0.55
CA ASN A 240 -18.29 13.58 -0.51
C ASN A 240 -17.16 13.18 -1.48
N VAL A 241 -17.37 13.42 -2.76
CA VAL A 241 -16.37 13.11 -3.79
C VAL A 241 -15.97 14.41 -4.50
N VAL A 242 -14.68 14.64 -4.63
CA VAL A 242 -14.12 15.71 -5.46
C VAL A 242 -13.18 15.13 -6.49
N GLN A 243 -13.25 15.61 -7.73
CA GLN A 243 -12.33 15.18 -8.77
C GLN A 243 -11.11 16.11 -8.84
N TRP A 244 -9.93 15.52 -8.74
CA TRP A 244 -8.63 16.12 -8.98
C TRP A 244 -8.16 15.79 -10.39
N ASN A 245 -8.72 16.50 -11.36
CA ASN A 245 -8.24 16.47 -12.74
C ASN A 245 -6.97 17.33 -12.84
N GLU A 246 -5.83 16.69 -13.08
CA GLU A 246 -4.51 17.32 -13.17
C GLU A 246 -4.38 18.32 -14.34
N ASP A 247 -5.30 18.30 -15.31
CA ASP A 247 -5.36 19.27 -16.42
C ASP A 247 -5.96 20.62 -15.99
N LEU A 248 -6.58 20.68 -14.82
CA LEU A 248 -7.16 21.92 -14.27
C LEU A 248 -6.11 22.74 -13.51
N TYR A 249 -6.37 24.05 -13.42
CA TYR A 249 -5.56 24.96 -12.62
C TYR A 249 -5.65 24.63 -11.12
N GLU A 250 -4.51 24.73 -10.42
CA GLU A 250 -4.43 24.39 -8.99
C GLU A 250 -5.44 25.15 -8.14
N LYS A 251 -5.60 26.46 -8.37
CA LYS A 251 -6.54 27.28 -7.60
C LYS A 251 -7.97 26.75 -7.68
N LEU A 252 -8.39 26.32 -8.88
CA LEU A 252 -9.72 25.74 -9.09
C LEU A 252 -9.86 24.40 -8.38
N LEU A 253 -8.83 23.55 -8.41
CA LEU A 253 -8.85 22.26 -7.70
C LEU A 253 -8.96 22.46 -6.19
N ILE A 254 -8.25 23.44 -5.65
CA ILE A 254 -8.29 23.81 -4.24
C ILE A 254 -9.67 24.34 -3.86
N GLU A 255 -10.23 25.28 -4.63
CA GLU A 255 -11.56 25.84 -4.41
C GLU A 255 -12.64 24.74 -4.44
N ARG A 256 -12.62 23.85 -5.44
CA ARG A 256 -13.54 22.71 -5.53
C ARG A 256 -13.40 21.73 -4.37
N THR A 257 -12.17 21.51 -3.91
CA THR A 257 -11.91 20.63 -2.76
C THR A 257 -12.47 21.25 -1.49
N MET A 258 -12.24 22.56 -1.28
CA MET A 258 -12.81 23.27 -0.14
C MET A 258 -14.34 23.28 -0.20
N ASP A 259 -14.94 23.47 -1.38
CA ASP A 259 -16.40 23.43 -1.54
C ASP A 259 -16.97 22.05 -1.18
N ALA A 260 -16.40 20.97 -1.72
CA ALA A 260 -16.81 19.59 -1.41
C ALA A 260 -16.62 19.23 0.07
N CYS A 261 -15.58 19.77 0.72
CA CYS A 261 -15.31 19.61 2.15
C CYS A 261 -16.06 20.64 3.03
N GLN A 262 -16.85 21.55 2.44
CA GLN A 262 -17.52 22.66 3.11
C GLN A 262 -16.57 23.56 3.93
N GLY A 263 -15.34 23.75 3.46
CA GLY A 263 -14.26 24.53 4.07
C GLY A 263 -12.93 23.80 4.10
N HIS A 264 -12.00 24.28 4.93
CA HIS A 264 -10.71 23.61 5.16
C HIS A 264 -10.88 22.24 5.82
N VAL A 265 -9.93 21.34 5.55
CA VAL A 265 -9.87 19.99 6.13
C VAL A 265 -8.86 19.92 7.27
N ASP A 266 -9.06 19.04 8.23
CA ASP A 266 -8.17 18.93 9.39
C ASP A 266 -7.16 17.79 9.26
N VAL A 267 -7.55 16.74 8.55
CA VAL A 267 -6.71 15.58 8.28
C VAL A 267 -6.72 15.31 6.79
N VAL A 268 -5.55 15.05 6.22
CA VAL A 268 -5.41 14.51 4.87
C VAL A 268 -4.67 13.18 4.94
N ILE A 269 -5.14 12.18 4.20
CA ILE A 269 -4.48 10.89 4.00
C ILE A 269 -4.10 10.80 2.52
N ASP A 270 -2.80 10.84 2.20
CA ASP A 270 -2.28 10.78 0.83
C ASP A 270 -1.13 9.76 0.75
N PHE A 271 -1.37 8.62 0.10
CA PHE A 271 -0.35 7.59 -0.11
C PHE A 271 0.38 7.73 -1.45
N GLY A 272 -0.27 8.35 -2.44
CA GLY A 272 0.21 8.46 -3.83
C GLY A 272 0.90 9.80 -4.10
N THR A 273 1.53 10.35 -3.08
CA THR A 273 1.82 11.77 -2.97
C THR A 273 2.89 12.25 -3.95
N THR A 274 2.57 13.32 -4.67
CA THR A 274 3.52 14.11 -5.46
C THR A 274 3.75 15.46 -4.79
N SER A 275 4.79 16.20 -5.20
CA SER A 275 4.98 17.57 -4.71
C SER A 275 3.78 18.47 -5.03
N ARG A 276 3.13 18.26 -6.19
CA ARG A 276 1.95 19.02 -6.63
C ARG A 276 0.72 18.67 -5.79
N SER A 277 0.43 17.38 -5.62
CA SER A 277 -0.71 16.92 -4.79
C SER A 277 -0.54 17.32 -3.33
N LEU A 278 0.67 17.20 -2.76
CA LEU A 278 0.95 17.62 -1.39
C LEU A 278 0.75 19.12 -1.22
N HIS A 279 1.23 19.94 -2.17
CA HIS A 279 1.00 21.38 -2.12
C HIS A 279 -0.49 21.73 -2.09
N ARG A 280 -1.30 21.04 -2.92
CA ARG A 280 -2.76 21.15 -2.96
C ARG A 280 -3.40 20.74 -1.62
N SER A 281 -3.04 19.58 -1.09
CA SER A 281 -3.48 19.09 0.23
C SER A 281 -3.19 20.10 1.34
N MET A 282 -1.98 20.65 1.37
CA MET A 282 -1.56 21.66 2.35
C MET A 282 -2.32 22.99 2.19
N GLN A 283 -2.79 23.34 0.97
CA GLN A 283 -3.68 24.51 0.77
C GLN A 283 -5.09 24.27 1.32
N CYS A 284 -5.58 23.03 1.22
CA CYS A 284 -6.89 22.65 1.74
C CYS A 284 -6.88 22.48 3.27
N LEU A 285 -5.72 22.22 3.85
CA LEU A 285 -5.56 21.94 5.28
C LEU A 285 -5.82 23.18 6.15
N SER A 286 -6.46 22.98 7.29
CA SER A 286 -6.73 24.01 8.29
C SER A 286 -5.47 24.34 9.09
N LYS A 287 -5.50 25.45 9.85
CA LYS A 287 -4.44 25.77 10.80
C LYS A 287 -4.38 24.68 11.87
N GLY A 288 -3.19 24.12 12.13
CA GLY A 288 -3.04 22.99 13.06
C GLY A 288 -3.28 21.60 12.45
N GLY A 289 -3.72 21.51 11.20
CA GLY A 289 -4.05 20.23 10.57
C GLY A 289 -2.84 19.37 10.24
N VAL A 290 -3.11 18.11 9.87
CA VAL A 290 -2.09 17.11 9.55
C VAL A 290 -2.32 16.45 8.20
N VAL A 291 -1.23 16.19 7.47
CA VAL A 291 -1.20 15.31 6.30
C VAL A 291 -0.39 14.07 6.64
N PHE A 292 -1.01 12.89 6.52
CA PHE A 292 -0.35 11.60 6.62
C PHE A 292 0.11 11.15 5.23
N VAL A 293 1.39 10.82 5.13
CA VAL A 293 2.05 10.34 3.91
C VAL A 293 2.93 9.14 4.20
N THR A 294 3.35 8.39 3.17
CA THR A 294 4.34 7.31 3.38
C THR A 294 5.69 7.87 3.82
N LYS A 295 6.48 7.06 4.51
CA LYS A 295 7.80 7.44 5.03
C LYS A 295 8.72 7.99 3.93
N GLU A 296 8.75 7.32 2.78
CA GLU A 296 9.58 7.73 1.63
C GLU A 296 9.18 9.10 1.10
N VAL A 297 7.89 9.41 1.10
CA VAL A 297 7.37 10.72 0.68
C VAL A 297 7.77 11.78 1.71
N ALA A 298 7.61 11.49 3.01
CA ALA A 298 7.97 12.42 4.07
C ALA A 298 9.45 12.80 3.97
N ASP A 299 10.35 11.83 3.88
CA ASP A 299 11.81 12.06 3.79
C ASP A 299 12.17 12.97 2.61
N ARG A 300 11.50 12.78 1.46
CA ARG A 300 11.78 13.53 0.22
C ARG A 300 11.15 14.93 0.21
N LEU A 301 9.93 15.08 0.72
CA LEU A 301 9.13 16.29 0.50
C LEU A 301 9.10 17.21 1.72
N LEU A 302 9.24 16.71 2.94
CA LEU A 302 9.14 17.52 4.16
C LEU A 302 10.07 18.76 4.15
N PRO A 303 11.34 18.68 3.72
CA PRO A 303 12.21 19.85 3.63
C PRO A 303 11.67 20.99 2.74
N LYS A 304 10.86 20.65 1.72
CA LYS A 304 10.28 21.62 0.78
C LYS A 304 9.10 22.39 1.37
N PHE A 305 8.51 21.91 2.46
CA PHE A 305 7.28 22.47 3.05
C PHE A 305 7.47 23.09 4.45
N ASN A 306 8.69 23.05 5.03
CA ASN A 306 9.00 23.55 6.39
C ASN A 306 8.44 24.94 6.71
N ARG A 307 8.69 25.91 5.82
CA ARG A 307 8.23 27.29 6.02
C ARG A 307 6.70 27.35 6.17
N ARG A 308 5.98 26.59 5.35
CA ARG A 308 4.52 26.58 5.36
C ARG A 308 3.97 25.86 6.60
N THR A 309 4.57 24.75 6.99
CA THR A 309 4.20 24.01 8.20
C THR A 309 4.35 24.88 9.44
N GLU A 310 5.39 25.73 9.51
CA GLU A 310 5.58 26.68 10.59
C GLU A 310 4.53 27.82 10.57
N GLU A 311 4.37 28.49 9.43
CA GLU A 311 3.44 29.62 9.27
C GLU A 311 1.98 29.25 9.62
N TRP A 312 1.55 28.04 9.23
CA TRP A 312 0.17 27.57 9.41
C TRP A 312 0.02 26.55 10.55
N GLN A 313 1.09 26.29 11.30
CA GLN A 313 1.15 25.27 12.35
C GLN A 313 0.67 23.89 11.85
N GLN A 314 0.92 23.58 10.59
CA GLN A 314 0.52 22.33 9.95
C GLN A 314 1.61 21.27 10.14
N SER A 315 1.26 20.00 10.01
CA SER A 315 2.23 18.90 10.10
C SER A 315 2.12 17.93 8.93
N ILE A 316 3.27 17.42 8.50
CA ILE A 316 3.37 16.31 7.55
C ILE A 316 3.96 15.14 8.35
N LYS A 317 3.20 14.07 8.51
CA LYS A 317 3.61 12.93 9.33
C LYS A 317 3.80 11.67 8.47
N PRO A 318 4.95 11.00 8.56
CA PRO A 318 5.08 9.67 8.00
C PRO A 318 4.17 8.70 8.75
N VAL A 319 3.63 7.72 8.04
CA VAL A 319 2.92 6.59 8.64
C VAL A 319 3.83 5.38 8.73
N GLU A 320 3.82 4.73 9.89
CA GLU A 320 4.50 3.46 10.10
C GLU A 320 3.61 2.29 9.61
N PRO A 321 4.21 1.14 9.29
CA PRO A 321 3.45 -0.10 9.11
C PRO A 321 2.58 -0.40 10.34
N GLY A 322 1.45 -1.07 10.13
CA GLY A 322 0.60 -1.51 11.23
C GLY A 322 1.16 -2.73 11.96
N THR A 323 0.57 -3.08 13.10
CA THR A 323 1.02 -4.19 13.95
C THR A 323 0.37 -5.52 13.58
N LEU A 324 0.89 -6.61 14.15
CA LEU A 324 0.33 -7.94 13.94
C LEU A 324 -1.08 -8.08 14.52
N GLU A 325 -1.33 -7.41 15.65
CA GLU A 325 -2.64 -7.36 16.29
C GLU A 325 -3.65 -6.62 15.41
N GLN A 326 -3.25 -5.48 14.82
CA GLN A 326 -4.09 -4.76 13.86
C GLN A 326 -4.39 -5.61 12.62
N LEU A 327 -3.42 -6.37 12.12
CA LEU A 327 -3.65 -7.26 10.98
C LEU A 327 -4.63 -8.39 11.33
N SER A 328 -4.52 -8.95 12.53
CA SER A 328 -5.46 -9.97 13.03
C SER A 328 -6.87 -9.40 13.19
N GLU A 329 -7.01 -8.22 13.79
CA GLU A 329 -8.29 -7.50 13.88
C GLU A 329 -8.88 -7.25 12.49
N LEU A 330 -8.05 -6.82 11.53
CA LEU A 330 -8.51 -6.59 10.17
C LEU A 330 -9.07 -7.86 9.51
N VAL A 331 -8.41 -9.01 9.70
CA VAL A 331 -8.92 -10.31 9.21
C VAL A 331 -10.31 -10.58 9.78
N GLU A 332 -10.53 -10.34 11.07
CA GLU A 332 -11.85 -10.52 11.71
C GLU A 332 -12.91 -9.55 11.18
N LEU A 333 -12.55 -8.29 10.94
CA LEU A 333 -13.46 -7.28 10.40
C LEU A 333 -13.92 -7.64 8.98
N ILE A 334 -13.02 -8.18 8.15
CA ILE A 334 -13.36 -8.69 6.82
C ILE A 334 -14.18 -9.96 6.92
N ALA A 335 -13.77 -10.92 7.75
CA ALA A 335 -14.46 -12.20 7.92
C ALA A 335 -15.88 -12.03 8.46
N SER A 336 -16.12 -11.04 9.31
CA SER A 336 -17.46 -10.71 9.83
C SER A 336 -18.30 -9.85 8.88
N GLY A 337 -17.75 -9.41 7.75
CA GLY A 337 -18.43 -8.55 6.78
C GLY A 337 -18.65 -7.10 7.26
N LYS A 338 -17.96 -6.67 8.32
CA LYS A 338 -18.06 -5.30 8.84
C LYS A 338 -17.33 -4.30 7.95
N ILE A 339 -16.25 -4.75 7.30
CA ILE A 339 -15.53 -4.00 6.28
C ILE A 339 -15.57 -4.84 5.01
N GLU A 340 -16.08 -4.26 3.92
CA GLU A 340 -15.99 -4.87 2.61
C GLU A 340 -14.64 -4.55 1.96
N PRO A 341 -13.97 -5.51 1.31
CA PRO A 341 -12.72 -5.25 0.61
C PRO A 341 -12.95 -4.33 -0.61
N PRO A 342 -11.95 -3.55 -1.03
CA PRO A 342 -12.04 -2.79 -2.27
C PRO A 342 -11.98 -3.71 -3.50
N PRO A 343 -12.43 -3.22 -4.68
CA PRO A 343 -12.36 -3.98 -5.92
C PRO A 343 -10.96 -4.52 -6.19
N HIS A 344 -10.90 -5.75 -6.67
CA HIS A 344 -9.66 -6.38 -7.10
C HIS A 344 -9.88 -7.28 -8.31
N THR A 345 -8.82 -7.52 -9.06
CA THR A 345 -8.82 -8.42 -10.22
C THR A 345 -7.74 -9.47 -10.04
N VAL A 346 -8.12 -10.73 -10.23
CA VAL A 346 -7.22 -11.87 -10.14
C VAL A 346 -6.74 -12.24 -11.54
N TYR A 347 -5.43 -12.34 -11.69
CA TYR A 347 -4.73 -12.72 -12.91
C TYR A 347 -3.94 -14.00 -12.66
N PRO A 348 -3.83 -14.92 -13.62
CA PRO A 348 -2.81 -15.96 -13.59
C PRO A 348 -1.41 -15.37 -13.40
N ALA A 349 -0.55 -16.03 -12.63
CA ALA A 349 0.83 -15.58 -12.43
C ALA A 349 1.62 -15.53 -13.75
N ASP A 350 1.28 -16.39 -14.72
CA ASP A 350 1.89 -16.38 -16.06
C ASP A 350 1.57 -15.08 -16.85
N ASP A 351 0.49 -14.36 -16.49
CA ASP A 351 0.09 -13.10 -17.14
C ASP A 351 0.74 -11.85 -16.50
N VAL A 352 1.71 -12.04 -15.60
CA VAL A 352 2.35 -10.94 -14.83
C VAL A 352 2.87 -9.80 -15.70
N LEU A 353 3.38 -10.07 -16.91
CA LEU A 353 3.86 -9.02 -17.82
C LEU A 353 2.71 -8.11 -18.30
N GLU A 354 1.55 -8.68 -18.60
CA GLU A 354 0.35 -7.91 -18.92
C GLU A 354 -0.13 -7.13 -17.70
N VAL A 355 -0.12 -7.74 -16.51
CA VAL A 355 -0.48 -7.08 -15.26
C VAL A 355 0.40 -5.86 -15.00
N VAL A 356 1.73 -5.98 -15.16
CA VAL A 356 2.66 -4.86 -15.04
C VAL A 356 2.34 -3.75 -16.04
N ARG A 357 2.06 -4.09 -17.32
CA ARG A 357 1.67 -3.09 -18.33
C ARG A 357 0.37 -2.37 -17.98
N LYS A 358 -0.65 -3.11 -17.55
CA LYS A 358 -1.94 -2.55 -17.11
C LYS A 358 -1.77 -1.67 -15.88
N LEU A 359 -0.91 -2.08 -14.95
CA LEU A 359 -0.52 -1.25 -13.82
C LEU A 359 0.08 0.03 -14.37
N CYS A 360 1.18 -0.01 -15.15
CA CYS A 360 1.89 1.13 -15.76
C CYS A 360 0.96 2.18 -16.39
N ARG A 361 -0.09 1.73 -17.07
CA ARG A 361 -1.08 2.56 -17.77
C ARG A 361 -2.28 2.98 -16.91
N SER A 362 -2.27 2.59 -15.64
CA SER A 362 -3.36 2.81 -14.68
C SER A 362 -4.70 2.24 -15.14
N GLU A 363 -4.68 1.12 -15.86
CA GLU A 363 -5.85 0.43 -16.42
C GLU A 363 -6.51 -0.53 -15.42
N ILE A 364 -5.80 -0.91 -14.35
CA ILE A 364 -6.39 -1.71 -13.27
C ILE A 364 -7.19 -0.82 -12.34
N GLN A 365 -8.44 -1.22 -12.09
CA GLN A 365 -9.28 -0.68 -11.04
C GLN A 365 -9.00 -1.41 -9.73
N GLY A 366 -8.77 -0.66 -8.65
CA GLY A 366 -8.49 -1.22 -7.34
C GLY A 366 -7.15 -1.95 -7.27
N ARG A 367 -7.15 -3.25 -6.95
CA ARG A 367 -5.92 -4.05 -6.74
C ARG A 367 -5.76 -5.19 -7.75
N ALA A 368 -4.53 -5.44 -8.21
CA ALA A 368 -4.21 -6.65 -8.96
C ALA A 368 -3.68 -7.74 -8.03
N ILE A 369 -4.14 -8.97 -8.25
CA ILE A 369 -3.71 -10.17 -7.54
C ILE A 369 -3.18 -11.17 -8.57
N LEU A 370 -1.99 -11.71 -8.36
CA LEU A 370 -1.44 -12.82 -9.13
C LEU A 370 -1.79 -14.13 -8.42
N ARG A 371 -2.33 -15.09 -9.17
CA ARG A 371 -2.68 -16.43 -8.71
C ARG A 371 -1.66 -17.45 -9.24
N PHE A 372 -1.05 -18.20 -8.34
CA PHE A 372 -0.02 -19.19 -8.66
C PHE A 372 -0.59 -20.61 -8.78
N PHE A 373 -1.64 -20.93 -8.02
CA PHE A 373 -2.33 -22.22 -8.05
C PHE A 373 -3.85 -22.07 -8.16
#